data_AF-A0A2V6DGA1-F1
#
_entry.id   AF-A0A2V6DGA1-F1
#
_cell.length_a   1.000
_cell.length_b   1.000
_cell.length_c   1.000
_cell.angle_alpha   90.00
_cell.angle_beta   90.00
_cell.angle_gamma   90.00
#
_symmetry.space_group_name_H-M   'P 1'
#
loop_
_entity.id
_entity.type
_entity.pdbx_description
1 polymer ?
#
loop_
_entity_poly.entity_id
_entity_poly.type
_entity_poly.pdbx_seq_one_letter_code
_entity_poly.pdbx_strand_id
1 'polypeptide(L)' 'MALFLFALAPRERAHIDFQSSSGNAVSIGLACNLTRDLQLSPSRYITDDTPHHVLGYVLVPLHLSHLAAEDERPLNK' A
#
# COMPACT_ATOMS: atom_id res chain seq x y z
N MET A 1 0.83 -8.02 16.85
CA MET A 1 0.56 -7.10 15.72
C MET A 1 -0.95 -7.02 15.54
N ALA A 2 -1.51 -5.82 15.50
CA ALA A 2 -2.94 -5.59 15.29
C ALA A 2 -3.14 -4.70 14.06
N LEU A 3 -3.92 -5.17 13.08
CA LEU A 3 -4.29 -4.44 11.87
C LEU A 3 -5.77 -4.06 11.96
N PHE A 4 -6.05 -2.77 11.78
CA PHE A 4 -7.40 -2.24 11.69
C PHE A 4 -7.63 -1.69 10.30
N LEU A 5 -8.62 -2.22 9.60
CA LEU A 5 -9.04 -1.78 8.27
C LEU A 5 -10.39 -1.09 8.37
N PHE A 6 -10.45 0.13 7.83
CA PHE A 6 -11.67 0.94 7.80
C PHE A 6 -12.07 1.18 6.35
N ALA A 7 -13.27 0.76 5.97
CA ALA A 7 -13.88 1.21 4.73
C ALA A 7 -14.39 2.64 4.92
N LEU A 8 -13.86 3.58 4.15
CA LEU A 8 -14.26 4.99 4.22
C LEU A 8 -15.27 5.33 3.13
N ALA A 9 -15.03 4.81 1.92
CA ALA A 9 -15.88 4.97 0.75
C ALA A 9 -15.76 3.71 -0.14
N PRO A 10 -16.58 3.54 -1.19
CA PRO A 10 -16.54 2.34 -2.05
C PRO A 10 -15.16 2.04 -2.66
N ARG A 11 -14.29 3.06 -2.77
CA ARG A 11 -12.95 2.97 -3.37
C ARG A 11 -11.82 3.40 -2.43
N GLU A 12 -12.13 3.61 -1.15
CA GLU A 12 -11.17 4.15 -0.18
C GLU A 12 -11.16 3.33 1.11
N ARG A 13 -9.96 2.98 1.57
CA ARG A 13 -9.75 2.22 2.80
C ARG A 13 -8.64 2.86 3.60
N ALA A 14 -8.85 3.08 4.89
CA ALA A 14 -7.75 3.38 5.80
C ALA A 14 -7.28 2.09 6.48
N HIS A 15 -5.98 2.01 6.74
CA HIS A 15 -5.39 0.97 7.56
C HIS A 15 -4.58 1.60 8.69
N ILE A 16 -4.68 1.00 9.88
CA ILE A 16 -3.84 1.34 11.02
C ILE A 16 -3.27 0.03 11.55
N ASP A 17 -1.95 -0.06 11.60
CA ASP A 17 -1.22 -1.21 12.11
C ASP A 17 -0.44 -0.84 13.37
N PHE A 18 -0.61 -1.63 14.42
CA PHE A 18 0.18 -1.56 15.63
C PHE A 18 1.08 -2.78 15.74
N GLN A 19 2.38 -2.54 15.74
CA GLN A 19 3.40 -3.53 15.99
C GLN A 19 3.97 -3.29 17.39
N SER A 20 3.69 -4.21 18.31
CA SER A 20 4.31 -4.21 19.63
C SER A 20 5.46 -5.22 19.61
N SER A 21 6.68 -4.69 19.74
CA SER A 21 7.95 -5.42 19.77
C SER A 21 8.93 -4.65 20.68
N SER A 22 10.22 -4.98 20.69
CA SER A 22 11.25 -4.28 21.47
C SER A 22 11.39 -2.78 21.13
N GLY A 23 10.86 -2.37 19.98
CA GLY A 23 10.45 -0.99 19.68
C GLY A 23 8.99 -1.03 19.20
N ASN A 24 8.11 -0.26 19.84
CA ASN A 24 6.73 -0.16 19.37
C ASN A 24 6.69 0.61 18.06
N ALA A 25 5.80 0.25 17.16
CA ALA A 25 5.61 1.00 15.92
C ALA A 25 4.13 1.07 15.55
N VAL A 26 3.77 2.19 14.93
CA VAL A 26 2.46 2.41 14.34
C VAL A 26 2.62 2.73 12.86
N SER A 27 1.89 2.03 12.01
CA SER A 27 1.71 2.39 10.60
C SER A 27 0.31 2.94 10.43
N ILE A 28 0.19 4.04 9.70
CA ILE A 28 -1.09 4.61 9.30
C ILE A 28 -1.03 4.81 7.79
N GLY A 29 -2.01 4.29 7.07
CA GLY A 29 -2.09 4.49 5.63
C GLY A 29 -3.50 4.58 5.10
N LEU A 30 -3.60 5.17 3.92
CA LEU A 30 -4.83 5.31 3.15
C LEU A 30 -4.59 4.61 1.82
N ALA A 31 -5.55 3.83 1.35
CA ALA A 31 -5.52 3.21 0.02
C ALA A 31 -6.73 3.72 -0.77
N CYS A 32 -6.46 4.40 -1.89
CA CYS A 32 -7.48 4.96 -2.77
C CYS A 32 -7.30 4.43 -4.19
N ASN A 33 -8.37 3.94 -4.79
CA ASN A 33 -8.38 3.58 -6.21
C ASN A 33 -8.67 4.84 -7.03
N LEU A 34 -7.62 5.43 -7.62
CA LEU A 34 -7.73 6.60 -8.50
C LEU A 34 -8.37 6.20 -9.84
N THR A 35 -7.96 5.05 -10.38
CA THR A 35 -8.58 4.41 -11.56
C THR A 35 -8.81 2.93 -11.29
N ARG A 36 -9.28 2.17 -12.29
CA ARG A 36 -9.46 0.71 -12.18
C ARG A 36 -8.12 -0.01 -11.97
N ASP A 37 -7.03 0.55 -12.51
CA ASP A 37 -5.70 -0.08 -12.58
C ASP A 37 -4.64 0.67 -11.76
N LEU A 38 -5.00 1.86 -11.23
CA LEU A 38 -4.13 2.69 -10.40
C LEU A 38 -4.72 2.82 -9.00
N GLN A 39 -4.07 2.18 -8.05
CA GLN A 39 -4.27 2.42 -6.63
C GLN A 39 -3.10 3.26 -6.11
N LEU A 40 -3.41 4.24 -5.25
CA LEU A 40 -2.43 5.04 -4.54
C LEU A 40 -2.58 4.74 -3.06
N SER A 41 -1.47 4.40 -2.38
CA SER A 41 -1.49 4.19 -0.94
C SER A 41 -0.38 4.96 -0.21
N PRO A 42 -0.60 6.23 0.17
CA PRO A 42 0.29 6.91 1.10
C PRO A 42 0.19 6.28 2.48
N SER A 43 1.33 6.07 3.11
CA SER A 43 1.41 5.57 4.48
C SER A 43 2.60 6.14 5.22
N ARG A 44 2.49 6.13 6.55
CA ARG A 44 3.52 6.63 7.46
C ARG A 44 3.73 5.61 8.55
N TYR A 45 4.98 5.20 8.70
CA TYR A 45 5.45 4.33 9.75
C TYR A 45 6.21 5.17 10.79
N ILE A 46 5.83 5.01 12.05
CA ILE A 46 6.39 5.74 13.18
C ILE A 46 6.87 4.69 14.18
N THR A 47 8.14 4.76 14.55
CA THR A 47 8.74 3.88 15.56
C THR A 47 9.00 4.64 16.87
N ASP A 48 8.85 3.92 17.97
CA ASP A 48 9.07 4.35 19.35
C ASP A 48 10.44 3.86 19.87
N ASP A 49 11.35 3.51 18.96
CA ASP A 49 12.75 3.23 19.30
C ASP A 49 13.54 4.55 19.47
N THR A 50 14.65 4.51 20.21
CA THR A 50 15.54 5.67 20.35
C THR A 50 16.76 5.47 19.45
N PRO A 51 17.02 6.37 18.48
CA PRO A 51 16.27 7.59 18.15
C PRO A 51 14.96 7.31 17.37
N HIS A 52 13.91 8.10 17.61
CA HIS A 52 12.61 7.92 16.95
C HIS A 52 12.74 8.11 15.43
N HIS A 53 12.31 7.11 14.66
CA HIS A 53 12.32 7.17 13.20
C HIS A 53 10.89 7.34 12.65
N VAL A 54 10.73 8.28 11.71
CA VAL A 54 9.50 8.44 10.93
C VAL A 54 9.83 8.16 9.48
N LEU A 55 9.20 7.11 8.93
CA LEU A 55 9.33 6.73 7.53
C LEU A 55 7.98 6.95 6.82
N GLY A 56 7.94 7.94 5.93
CA GLY A 56 6.82 8.12 5.01
C GLY A 56 7.10 7.41 3.69
N TYR A 57 6.14 6.64 3.18
CA TYR A 57 6.23 6.04 1.85
C TYR A 57 4.89 6.08 1.13
N VAL A 58 4.94 6.11 -0.20
CA VAL A 58 3.76 6.07 -1.07
C VAL A 58 3.88 4.83 -1.93
N LEU A 59 2.97 3.88 -1.74
CA LEU A 59 2.91 2.67 -2.56
C LEU A 59 2.01 2.94 -3.78
N VAL A 60 2.53 2.73 -4.97
CA VAL A 60 1.78 2.77 -6.23
C VAL A 60 1.87 1.39 -6.88
N PRO A 61 0.98 0.45 -6.54
CA PRO A 61 0.89 -0.79 -7.27
C PRO A 61 0.32 -0.50 -8.67
N LEU A 62 1.20 -0.51 -9.67
CA LEU A 62 0.78 -0.49 -11.06
C LEU A 62 0.27 -1.89 -11.43
N HIS A 63 -1.02 -2.01 -11.75
CA HIS A 63 -1.56 -3.29 -12.23
C HIS A 63 -1.09 -3.52 -13.67
N LEU A 64 -0.07 -4.38 -13.84
CA LEU A 64 0.59 -4.68 -15.11
C LEU A 64 -0.24 -5.64 -15.99
N SER A 65 -1.57 -5.54 -16.02
CA SER A 65 -2.42 -6.39 -16.88
C SER A 65 -2.40 -5.94 -18.35
N HIS A 66 -2.07 -4.68 -18.64
CA HIS A 66 -2.06 -4.14 -20.01
C HIS A 66 -0.74 -4.33 -20.78
N LEU A 67 0.39 -4.57 -20.09
CA LEU A 67 1.70 -4.73 -20.75
C LEU A 67 2.05 -6.20 -21.04
N ALA A 68 1.38 -7.15 -20.38
CA ALA A 68 1.57 -8.59 -20.65
C ALA A 68 0.77 -9.10 -21.87
N ALA A 69 -0.15 -8.29 -22.42
CA ALA A 69 -1.03 -8.70 -23.51
C ALA A 69 -0.43 -8.54 -24.92
N GLU A 70 0.70 -7.83 -25.06
CA GLU A 70 1.32 -7.54 -26.37
C GLU A 70 2.36 -8.60 -26.81
N ASP A 71 2.74 -9.53 -25.93
CA ASP A 71 3.76 -10.55 -26.19
C ASP A 71 3.19 -11.89 -26.71
N GLU A 72 1.86 -12.05 -26.72
CA GLU A 72 1.19 -13.28 -27.20
C GLU A 72 0.69 -13.20 -28.65
N ARG A 73 1.40 -12.48 -29.54
CA ARG A 73 1.16 -12.63 -30.98
C ARG A 73 1.81 -13.93 -31.45
N PRO A 74 1.05 -14.93 -31.96
CA PRO A 74 1.66 -16.14 -32.46
C PRO A 74 2.62 -15.80 -33.60
N LEU A 75 3.88 -16.20 -33.43
CA LEU A 75 4.90 -16.13 -34.47
C LEU A 75 4.47 -17.04 -35.61
N ASN A 76 3.78 -16.49 -36.60
CA ASN A 76 3.44 -17.18 -37.84
C ASN A 76 4.74 -17.57 -38.57
N LYS A 77 5.01 -18.88 -38.65
CA LYS A 77 5.94 -19.51 -39.60
C LYS A 77 5.28 -20.72 -40.21
#